data_AF-A0A8T6W4Q7-F1
#
_entry.id   AF-A0A8T6W4Q7-F1
#
_cell.length_a   1.000
_cell.length_b   1.000
_cell.length_c   1.000
_cell.angle_alpha   90.00
_cell.angle_beta   90.00
_cell.angle_gamma   90.00
#
_symmetry.space_group_name_H-M   'P 1'
#
loop_
_entity.id
_entity.type
_entity.pdbx_description
1 polymer ?
#
loop_
_entity_poly.entity_id
_entity_poly.type
_entity_poly.pdbx_seq_one_letter_code
_entity_poly.pdbx_strand_id
1 'polypeptide(L)'
;DVRLLSGRLEEEAVLHRAEGTKRGLVGASAAVAWPMERTTWELLAYRPRERWGTTRDIDLASVQEMDRSNGTTFDSFDRETGGLTMVPSSPCPVLFGIRGTDPDQLPQALGQVRSEPYQGWVVFVTNQATDDHLTVKALGDVVPFESVAVRGTITKAPQTISGGHVILEIGDGEQRLATAAYEPTKGFRGVVRKLALGDEVIACGSVRDEPRTLNLEKVKVISLGSDVERVKVANPRCPDCGKSMKSIGTGAGYRCNACGTKASEDEAAFEEGPRDLERGWYEVPSDARRHLARPLRLGVREELEM
;
A
#
# COMPACT_ATOMS: atom_id res chain seq x y z
N ASP A 1 -0.99 -2.34 27.92
CA ASP A 1 -1.07 -1.27 28.94
C ASP A 1 0.32 -1.04 29.53
N VAL A 2 0.81 0.21 29.58
CA VAL A 2 2.13 0.57 30.14
C VAL A 2 2.23 0.26 31.63
N ARG A 3 1.12 0.38 32.37
CA ARG A 3 1.08 0.11 33.81
C ARG A 3 1.34 -1.36 34.10
N LEU A 4 0.68 -2.24 33.34
CA LEU A 4 0.84 -3.68 33.44
C LEU A 4 2.27 -4.11 33.07
N LEU A 5 2.84 -3.52 32.01
CA LEU A 5 4.23 -3.78 31.63
C LEU A 5 5.22 -3.31 32.70
N SER A 6 5.03 -2.11 33.27
CA SER A 6 5.94 -1.58 34.29
C SER A 6 5.95 -2.45 35.54
N GLY A 7 4.77 -2.88 36.03
CA GLY A 7 4.67 -3.78 37.18
C GLY A 7 5.41 -5.10 36.93
N ARG A 8 5.25 -5.68 35.73
CA ARG A 8 5.95 -6.92 35.37
C ARG A 8 7.47 -6.75 35.27
N LEU A 9 7.97 -5.62 34.75
CA LEU A 9 9.41 -5.34 34.72
C LEU A 9 10.00 -5.21 36.13
N GLU A 10 9.25 -4.65 37.08
CA GLU A 10 9.65 -4.56 38.49
C GLU A 10 9.63 -5.94 39.17
N GLU A 11 8.56 -6.73 38.97
CA GLU A 11 8.43 -8.10 39.49
C GLU A 11 9.57 -9.01 39.03
N GLU A 12 9.97 -8.91 37.77
CA GLU A 12 11.05 -9.70 37.16
C GLU A 12 12.46 -9.08 37.39
N ALA A 13 12.56 -8.02 38.20
CA ALA A 13 13.79 -7.29 38.50
C ALA A 13 14.60 -6.84 37.25
N VAL A 14 13.90 -6.48 36.17
CA VAL A 14 14.52 -6.02 34.93
C VAL A 14 15.02 -4.58 35.10
N LEU A 15 16.32 -4.37 34.89
CA LEU A 15 16.90 -3.03 34.87
C LEU A 15 16.34 -2.22 33.70
N HIS A 16 15.65 -1.12 34.00
CA HIS A 16 15.04 -0.25 33.01
C HIS A 16 15.10 1.22 33.41
N ARG A 17 15.04 2.11 32.41
CA ARG A 17 14.89 3.56 32.60
C ARG A 17 13.71 4.03 31.76
N ALA A 18 12.85 4.86 32.35
CA ALA A 18 11.72 5.46 31.67
C ALA A 18 11.61 6.95 32.01
N GLU A 19 11.31 7.76 31.00
CA GLU A 19 11.09 9.20 31.14
C GLU A 19 9.73 9.59 30.56
N GLY A 20 9.20 10.73 30.99
CA GLY A 20 7.91 11.25 30.52
C GLY A 20 6.74 10.28 30.76
N THR A 21 5.98 9.98 29.70
CA THR A 21 4.77 9.12 29.77
C THR A 21 5.07 7.63 29.99
N LYS A 22 6.35 7.23 30.06
CA LYS A 22 6.82 5.84 30.15
C LYS A 22 6.38 4.92 28.99
N ARG A 23 5.68 5.43 27.97
CA ARG A 23 5.26 4.67 26.77
C ARG A 23 6.44 4.06 26.01
N GLY A 24 7.63 4.66 26.11
CA GLY A 24 8.86 4.13 25.52
C GLY A 24 9.24 2.73 26.02
N LEU A 25 8.80 2.34 27.23
CA LEU A 25 9.00 0.98 27.74
C LEU A 25 8.34 -0.07 26.86
N VAL A 26 7.17 0.21 26.28
CA VAL A 26 6.48 -0.73 25.38
C VAL A 26 7.34 -1.03 24.15
N GLY A 27 7.89 0.01 23.52
CA GLY A 27 8.77 -0.14 22.36
C GLY A 27 10.09 -0.84 22.71
N ALA A 28 10.71 -0.46 23.83
CA ALA A 28 11.97 -1.07 24.29
C ALA A 28 11.79 -2.56 24.61
N SER A 29 10.75 -2.93 25.35
CA SER A 29 10.44 -4.32 25.65
C SER A 29 10.09 -5.11 24.39
N ALA A 30 9.31 -4.54 23.47
CA ALA A 30 9.00 -5.19 22.20
C ALA A 30 10.25 -5.42 21.33
N ALA A 31 11.19 -4.47 21.29
CA ALA A 31 12.44 -4.61 20.55
C ALA A 31 13.33 -5.74 21.10
N VAL A 32 13.38 -5.90 22.44
CA VAL A 32 14.13 -7.00 23.07
C VAL A 32 13.44 -8.35 22.90
N ALA A 33 12.11 -8.38 22.93
CA ALA A 33 11.32 -9.60 22.84
C ALA A 33 11.07 -10.07 21.39
N TRP A 34 11.44 -9.29 20.39
CA TRP A 34 11.20 -9.63 18.99
C TRP A 34 12.02 -10.87 18.58
N PRO A 35 11.39 -11.96 18.10
CA PRO A 35 12.07 -13.25 17.93
C PRO A 35 12.99 -13.32 16.70
N MET A 36 12.99 -12.30 15.82
CA MET A 36 13.85 -12.22 14.63
C MET A 36 13.72 -13.43 13.67
N GLU A 37 12.53 -14.04 13.58
CA GLU A 37 12.27 -15.19 12.69
C GLU A 37 12.29 -14.82 11.20
N ARG A 38 11.77 -13.63 10.88
CA ARG A 38 11.80 -13.03 9.55
C ARG A 38 12.48 -11.69 9.67
N THR A 39 13.52 -11.48 8.88
CA THR A 39 14.34 -10.28 8.97
C THR A 39 14.66 -9.73 7.59
N THR A 40 14.81 -8.41 7.57
CA THR A 40 15.54 -7.69 6.52
C THR A 40 16.52 -6.76 7.21
N TRP A 41 17.36 -6.10 6.43
CA TRP A 41 18.36 -5.17 6.96
C TRP A 41 18.14 -3.77 6.40
N GLU A 42 18.45 -2.77 7.21
CA GLU A 42 18.45 -1.38 6.77
C GLU A 42 19.76 -0.71 7.20
N LEU A 43 20.49 -0.18 6.24
CA LEU A 43 21.66 0.67 6.48
C LEU A 43 21.18 2.11 6.55
N LEU A 44 21.33 2.74 7.72
CA LEU A 44 21.04 4.17 7.90
C LEU A 44 22.34 4.97 7.84
N ALA A 45 22.43 5.90 6.88
CA ALA A 45 23.47 6.91 6.84
C ALA A 45 23.02 8.15 7.62
N TYR A 46 23.90 8.77 8.40
CA TYR A 46 23.58 9.91 9.26
C TYR A 46 24.30 11.19 8.84
N ARG A 47 23.60 12.32 8.91
CA ARG A 47 24.09 13.63 8.56
C ARG A 47 24.88 14.26 9.71
N PRO A 48 25.93 15.03 9.42
CA PRO A 48 26.53 15.96 10.37
C PRO A 48 25.47 16.90 10.98
N ARG A 49 25.64 17.27 12.26
CA ARG A 49 24.64 18.03 13.04
C ARG A 49 24.30 19.38 12.41
N GLU A 50 25.27 20.04 11.81
CA GLU A 50 25.15 21.31 11.11
C GLU A 50 24.19 21.27 9.91
N ARG A 51 23.88 20.08 9.38
CA ARG A 51 22.97 19.89 8.25
C ARG A 51 21.55 19.52 8.67
N TRP A 52 21.29 19.25 9.95
CA TRP A 52 19.95 18.85 10.40
C TRP A 52 18.91 19.94 10.10
N GLY A 53 17.72 19.54 9.64
CA GLY A 53 16.66 20.45 9.22
C GLY A 53 16.84 21.09 7.84
N THR A 54 18.00 20.97 7.19
CA THR A 54 18.21 21.43 5.80
C THR A 54 17.75 20.39 4.78
N THR A 55 17.52 20.81 3.54
CA THR A 55 17.23 19.90 2.42
C THR A 55 18.40 18.94 2.19
N ARG A 56 18.08 17.69 1.86
CA ARG A 56 19.07 16.65 1.54
C ARG A 56 19.49 16.78 0.08
N ASP A 57 20.79 16.67 -0.18
CA ASP A 57 21.36 16.65 -1.52
C ASP A 57 21.78 15.21 -1.87
N ILE A 58 21.04 14.58 -2.77
CA ILE A 58 21.20 13.17 -3.15
C ILE A 58 20.95 13.07 -4.66
N ASP A 59 21.87 12.45 -5.38
CA ASP A 59 21.76 12.25 -6.82
C ASP A 59 20.83 11.07 -7.13
N LEU A 60 19.64 11.39 -7.62
CA LEU A 60 18.62 10.42 -8.03
C LEU A 60 19.17 9.36 -9.02
N ALA A 61 20.01 9.75 -9.97
CA ALA A 61 20.53 8.82 -10.96
C ALA A 61 21.44 7.76 -10.33
N SER A 62 22.22 8.13 -9.30
CA SER A 62 23.04 7.19 -8.55
C SER A 62 22.22 6.18 -7.77
N VAL A 63 21.10 6.61 -7.17
CA VAL A 63 20.19 5.72 -6.43
C VAL A 63 19.50 4.73 -7.38
N GLN A 64 19.03 5.22 -8.53
CA GLN A 64 18.43 4.36 -9.54
C GLN A 64 19.40 3.30 -10.07
N GLU A 65 20.67 3.67 -10.28
CA GLU A 65 21.69 2.73 -10.72
C GLU A 65 22.03 1.70 -9.63
N MET A 66 22.11 2.13 -8.37
CA MET A 66 22.29 1.24 -7.23
C MET A 66 21.16 0.21 -7.13
N ASP A 67 19.90 0.64 -7.16
CA ASP A 67 18.75 -0.28 -7.06
C ASP A 67 18.62 -1.24 -8.26
N ARG A 68 19.05 -0.82 -9.46
CA ARG A 68 19.09 -1.70 -10.64
C ARG A 68 20.22 -2.72 -10.60
N SER A 69 21.40 -2.32 -10.12
CA SER A 69 22.60 -3.16 -10.11
C SER A 69 22.68 -4.09 -8.91
N ASN A 70 21.91 -3.81 -7.84
CA ASN A 70 21.90 -4.60 -6.62
C ASN A 70 20.59 -5.41 -6.48
N GLY A 71 20.70 -6.73 -6.63
CA GLY A 71 19.57 -7.66 -6.55
C GLY A 71 19.00 -7.83 -5.13
N THR A 72 19.76 -7.48 -4.10
CA THR A 72 19.37 -7.67 -2.69
C THR A 72 18.76 -6.42 -2.07
N THR A 73 18.94 -5.25 -2.67
CA THR A 73 18.28 -4.01 -2.22
C THR A 73 16.87 -3.87 -2.76
N PHE A 74 16.00 -3.21 -2.00
CA PHE A 74 14.62 -2.93 -2.41
C PHE A 74 14.16 -1.58 -1.86
N ASP A 75 13.08 -1.05 -2.42
CA ASP A 75 12.38 0.16 -1.96
C ASP A 75 13.30 1.37 -1.74
N SER A 76 14.32 1.53 -2.60
CA SER A 76 15.21 2.68 -2.56
C SER A 76 14.72 3.84 -3.42
N PHE A 77 13.99 3.53 -4.49
CA PHE A 77 13.24 4.51 -5.27
C PHE A 77 11.92 3.92 -5.78
N ASP A 78 10.98 4.79 -6.11
CA ASP A 78 9.72 4.43 -6.71
C ASP A 78 9.77 4.59 -8.24
N ARG A 79 9.50 3.51 -8.98
CA ARG A 79 9.54 3.50 -10.45
C ARG A 79 8.34 4.18 -11.10
N GLU A 80 7.22 4.25 -10.41
CA GLU A 80 5.98 4.83 -10.91
C GLU A 80 6.00 6.36 -10.73
N THR A 81 6.40 6.83 -9.55
CA THR A 81 6.39 8.26 -9.19
C THR A 81 7.73 8.95 -9.46
N GLY A 82 8.83 8.18 -9.55
CA GLY A 82 10.20 8.71 -9.62
C GLY A 82 10.75 9.20 -8.28
N GLY A 83 10.05 8.96 -7.17
CA GLY A 83 10.41 9.40 -5.83
C GLY A 83 11.57 8.62 -5.20
N LEU A 84 12.31 9.29 -4.29
CA LEU A 84 13.33 8.64 -3.44
C LEU A 84 12.70 8.15 -2.14
N THR A 85 12.31 6.88 -2.09
CA THR A 85 11.67 6.24 -0.92
C THR A 85 12.63 6.05 0.26
N MET A 86 13.92 5.91 -0.01
CA MET A 86 14.96 5.77 1.03
C MET A 86 15.24 7.06 1.81
N VAL A 87 14.71 8.21 1.37
CA VAL A 87 15.06 9.53 1.89
C VAL A 87 13.93 10.06 2.78
N PRO A 88 14.18 10.29 4.08
CA PRO A 88 13.14 10.81 4.97
C PRO A 88 12.79 12.26 4.65
N SER A 89 11.51 12.61 4.78
CA SER A 89 10.98 13.97 4.61
C SER A 89 11.06 14.82 5.88
N SER A 90 11.53 14.26 6.99
CA SER A 90 11.60 14.93 8.29
C SER A 90 12.93 15.69 8.50
N PRO A 91 12.98 16.65 9.44
CA PRO A 91 14.22 17.38 9.79
C PRO A 91 15.23 16.53 10.58
N CYS A 92 15.08 15.20 10.56
CA CYS A 92 15.82 14.24 11.37
C CYS A 92 17.30 14.11 10.94
N PRO A 93 18.15 13.44 11.74
CA PRO A 93 19.56 13.24 11.44
C PRO A 93 19.84 12.24 10.32
N VAL A 94 18.87 11.43 9.91
CA VAL A 94 19.07 10.39 8.89
C VAL A 94 19.23 11.05 7.52
N LEU A 95 20.28 10.71 6.80
CA LEU A 95 20.49 11.11 5.41
C LEU A 95 19.59 10.27 4.49
N PHE A 96 19.76 8.96 4.51
CA PHE A 96 18.90 7.98 3.83
C PHE A 96 19.04 6.60 4.49
N GLY A 97 18.12 5.69 4.14
CA GLY A 97 18.13 4.29 4.56
C GLY A 97 18.10 3.32 3.37
N ILE A 98 19.12 2.49 3.20
CA ILE A 98 19.13 1.44 2.16
C ILE A 98 18.61 0.15 2.78
N ARG A 99 17.49 -0.36 2.26
CA ARG A 99 16.92 -1.65 2.68
C ARG A 99 17.42 -2.78 1.80
N GLY A 100 17.67 -3.94 2.40
CA GLY A 100 18.05 -5.12 1.65
C GLY A 100 17.85 -6.44 2.39
N THR A 101 18.02 -7.53 1.64
CA THR A 101 17.91 -8.91 2.13
C THR A 101 19.27 -9.55 2.42
N ASP A 102 20.36 -8.81 2.23
CA ASP A 102 21.72 -9.27 2.51
C ASP A 102 22.50 -8.12 3.18
N PRO A 103 22.88 -8.24 4.46
CA PRO A 103 23.59 -7.18 5.17
C PRO A 103 24.98 -6.88 4.60
N ASP A 104 25.65 -7.87 3.99
CA ASP A 104 27.01 -7.73 3.49
C ASP A 104 27.05 -6.90 2.20
N GLN A 105 25.93 -6.80 1.48
CA GLN A 105 25.79 -6.00 0.26
C GLN A 105 25.45 -4.54 0.53
N LEU A 106 24.95 -4.18 1.72
CA LEU A 106 24.51 -2.82 2.03
C LEU A 106 25.67 -1.79 2.03
N PRO A 107 26.88 -2.08 2.55
CA PRO A 107 28.00 -1.15 2.45
C PRO A 107 28.45 -0.90 1.01
N GLN A 108 28.33 -1.90 0.14
CA GLN A 108 28.62 -1.74 -1.29
C GLN A 108 27.57 -0.84 -1.95
N ALA A 109 26.28 -1.06 -1.66
CA ALA A 109 25.19 -0.21 -2.13
C ALA A 109 25.37 1.25 -1.67
N LEU A 110 25.78 1.47 -0.41
CA LEU A 110 26.10 2.78 0.12
C LEU A 110 27.17 3.49 -0.73
N GLY A 111 28.24 2.79 -1.12
CA GLY A 111 29.32 3.36 -1.94
C GLY A 111 28.92 3.75 -3.37
N GLN A 112 27.76 3.28 -3.86
CA GLN A 112 27.23 3.64 -5.18
C GLN A 112 26.35 4.89 -5.14
N VAL A 113 25.79 5.24 -3.98
CA VAL A 113 24.93 6.41 -3.81
C VAL A 113 25.77 7.68 -3.68
N ARG A 114 25.55 8.65 -4.58
CA ARG A 114 26.16 9.97 -4.52
C ARG A 114 25.25 10.93 -3.75
N SER A 115 25.77 11.50 -2.67
CA SER A 115 25.04 12.42 -1.79
C SER A 115 25.95 13.48 -1.18
N GLU A 116 25.37 14.40 -0.42
CA GLU A 116 26.10 15.18 0.58
C GLU A 116 26.86 14.27 1.57
N PRO A 117 27.91 14.79 2.23
CA PRO A 117 28.68 14.01 3.20
C PRO A 117 27.82 13.52 4.37
N TYR A 118 27.98 12.24 4.71
CA TYR A 118 27.47 11.65 5.95
C TYR A 118 28.59 11.55 7.00
N GLN A 119 28.20 11.61 8.28
CA GLN A 119 29.10 11.46 9.43
C GLN A 119 29.44 9.99 9.72
N GLY A 120 28.53 9.08 9.39
CA GLY A 120 28.68 7.65 9.61
C GLY A 120 27.42 6.89 9.22
N TRP A 121 27.46 5.57 9.33
CA TRP A 121 26.34 4.70 9.03
C TRP A 121 26.29 3.51 9.99
N VAL A 122 25.11 2.91 10.13
CA VAL A 122 24.88 1.70 10.94
C VAL A 122 23.93 0.78 10.16
N VAL A 123 24.21 -0.52 10.16
CA VAL A 123 23.31 -1.56 9.64
C VAL A 123 22.47 -2.10 10.78
N PHE A 124 21.15 -2.07 10.63
CA PHE A 124 20.18 -2.63 11.57
C PHE A 124 19.58 -3.90 11.00
N VAL A 125 19.38 -4.91 11.85
CA VAL A 125 18.42 -5.99 11.59
C VAL A 125 17.01 -5.50 11.93
N THR A 126 16.04 -5.76 11.05
CA THR A 126 14.70 -5.17 11.13
C THR A 126 13.60 -6.15 10.77
N ASN A 127 12.39 -5.90 11.26
CA ASN A 127 11.16 -6.55 10.81
C ASN A 127 10.50 -5.82 9.63
N GLN A 128 11.24 -4.94 8.94
CA GLN A 128 10.69 -4.27 7.78
C GLN A 128 10.50 -5.26 6.63
N ALA A 129 9.48 -5.05 5.82
CA ALA A 129 9.19 -5.90 4.67
C ALA A 129 9.02 -7.41 5.02
N THR A 130 8.49 -7.73 6.20
CA THR A 130 8.25 -9.12 6.65
C THR A 130 6.78 -9.52 6.68
N ASP A 131 5.85 -8.58 6.57
CA ASP A 131 4.43 -8.74 6.85
C ASP A 131 4.12 -9.22 8.28
N ASP A 132 5.02 -9.09 9.25
CA ASP A 132 4.81 -9.60 10.63
C ASP A 132 3.57 -9.03 11.32
N HIS A 133 3.03 -7.90 10.85
CA HIS A 133 1.79 -7.31 11.36
C HIS A 133 0.52 -7.99 10.82
N LEU A 134 0.61 -8.75 9.74
CA LEU A 134 -0.55 -9.39 9.11
C LEU A 134 -0.87 -10.72 9.78
N THR A 135 -2.11 -10.81 10.25
CA THR A 135 -2.73 -12.06 10.74
C THR A 135 -3.82 -12.50 9.78
N VAL A 136 -3.79 -13.77 9.37
CA VAL A 136 -4.88 -14.37 8.58
C VAL A 136 -6.12 -14.53 9.46
N LYS A 137 -7.26 -14.00 8.99
CA LYS A 137 -8.53 -14.06 9.73
C LYS A 137 -9.71 -14.31 8.82
N ALA A 138 -10.74 -14.97 9.37
CA ALA A 138 -12.07 -14.94 8.79
C ALA A 138 -12.67 -13.53 8.92
N LEU A 139 -13.52 -13.15 7.96
CA LEU A 139 -14.04 -11.79 7.86
C LEU A 139 -14.85 -11.34 9.09
N GLY A 140 -15.55 -12.28 9.73
CA GLY A 140 -16.30 -12.04 10.97
C GLY A 140 -15.42 -11.76 12.20
N ASP A 141 -14.16 -12.22 12.21
CA ASP A 141 -13.24 -12.12 13.36
C ASP A 141 -12.35 -10.88 13.32
N VAL A 142 -12.50 -10.06 12.28
CA VAL A 142 -11.72 -8.85 12.07
C VAL A 142 -12.15 -7.78 13.05
N VAL A 143 -11.23 -7.22 13.82
CA VAL A 143 -11.51 -6.12 14.77
C VAL A 143 -10.64 -4.88 14.46
N PRO A 144 -11.04 -3.68 14.91
CA PRO A 144 -10.22 -2.48 14.75
C PRO A 144 -8.83 -2.58 15.41
N PHE A 145 -7.90 -1.76 14.93
CA PHE A 145 -6.52 -1.61 15.44
C PHE A 145 -5.60 -2.82 15.24
N GLU A 146 -5.97 -3.73 14.34
CA GLU A 146 -5.11 -4.82 13.90
C GLU A 146 -4.82 -4.72 12.40
N SER A 147 -3.95 -5.58 11.90
CA SER A 147 -3.75 -5.74 10.46
C SER A 147 -4.00 -7.18 10.06
N VAL A 148 -4.78 -7.36 9.00
CA VAL A 148 -5.31 -8.66 8.62
C VAL A 148 -5.01 -8.97 7.17
N ALA A 149 -4.97 -10.26 6.87
CA ALA A 149 -5.27 -10.78 5.55
C ALA A 149 -6.61 -11.52 5.64
N VAL A 150 -7.58 -11.09 4.84
CA VAL A 150 -8.95 -11.60 4.89
C VAL A 150 -9.41 -11.94 3.48
N ARG A 151 -9.94 -13.16 3.32
CA ARG A 151 -10.59 -13.61 2.08
C ARG A 151 -12.05 -13.15 2.06
N GLY A 152 -12.54 -12.72 0.91
CA GLY A 152 -13.94 -12.35 0.74
C GLY A 152 -14.29 -12.00 -0.71
N THR A 153 -15.59 -11.86 -0.97
CA THR A 153 -16.13 -11.49 -2.28
C THR A 153 -16.51 -10.02 -2.30
N ILE A 154 -16.30 -9.32 -3.41
CA ILE A 154 -16.76 -7.94 -3.57
C ILE A 154 -18.31 -7.88 -3.53
N THR A 155 -18.86 -7.23 -2.51
CA THR A 155 -20.31 -7.04 -2.31
C THR A 155 -20.78 -5.63 -2.65
N LYS A 156 -19.87 -4.65 -2.68
CA LYS A 156 -20.12 -3.32 -3.26
C LYS A 156 -18.97 -2.95 -4.19
N ALA A 157 -19.32 -2.61 -5.42
CA ALA A 157 -18.36 -2.23 -6.45
C ALA A 157 -17.53 -1.02 -6.01
N PRO A 158 -16.26 -0.91 -6.47
CA PRO A 158 -15.41 0.23 -6.18
C PRO A 158 -16.03 1.56 -6.60
N GLN A 159 -16.01 2.54 -5.70
CA GLN A 159 -16.47 3.91 -5.94
C GLN A 159 -15.35 4.88 -5.61
N THR A 160 -15.04 5.77 -6.56
CA THR A 160 -14.11 6.86 -6.30
C THR A 160 -14.84 8.01 -5.61
N ILE A 161 -14.37 8.41 -4.44
CA ILE A 161 -14.90 9.54 -3.67
C ILE A 161 -14.00 10.78 -3.79
N SER A 162 -14.46 11.91 -3.24
CA SER A 162 -13.67 13.14 -3.17
C SER A 162 -12.32 12.90 -2.50
N GLY A 163 -11.27 13.55 -3.00
CA GLY A 163 -9.88 13.28 -2.63
C GLY A 163 -9.24 12.10 -3.38
N GLY A 164 -10.00 11.42 -4.26
CA GLY A 164 -9.48 10.36 -5.12
C GLY A 164 -9.29 9.01 -4.41
N HIS A 165 -9.91 8.81 -3.25
CA HIS A 165 -9.95 7.51 -2.57
C HIS A 165 -10.91 6.58 -3.30
N VAL A 166 -10.62 5.28 -3.28
CA VAL A 166 -11.50 4.24 -3.83
C VAL A 166 -12.01 3.39 -2.68
N ILE A 167 -13.32 3.37 -2.49
CA ILE A 167 -14.00 2.61 -1.43
C ILE A 167 -14.78 1.48 -2.09
N LEU A 168 -14.70 0.30 -1.50
CA LEU A 168 -15.45 -0.90 -1.88
C LEU A 168 -15.86 -1.67 -0.62
N GLU A 169 -16.60 -2.76 -0.78
CA GLU A 169 -16.97 -3.64 0.33
C GLU A 169 -16.68 -5.09 -0.06
N ILE A 170 -16.02 -5.80 0.85
CA ILE A 170 -15.88 -7.26 0.77
C ILE A 170 -16.85 -7.91 1.76
N GLY A 171 -17.31 -9.11 1.44
CA GLY A 171 -18.19 -9.88 2.31
C GLY A 171 -17.97 -11.38 2.22
N ASP A 172 -18.42 -12.06 3.26
CA ASP A 172 -18.48 -13.51 3.37
C ASP A 172 -19.75 -13.86 4.16
N GLY A 173 -20.69 -14.57 3.53
CA GLY A 173 -22.03 -14.82 4.08
C GLY A 173 -22.79 -13.52 4.41
N GLU A 174 -23.08 -13.28 5.69
CA GLU A 174 -23.70 -12.04 6.21
C GLU A 174 -22.69 -10.97 6.62
N GLN A 175 -21.41 -11.35 6.76
CA GLN A 175 -20.35 -10.45 7.24
C GLN A 175 -19.92 -9.49 6.14
N ARG A 176 -19.72 -8.22 6.49
CA ARG A 176 -19.33 -7.15 5.56
C ARG A 176 -18.20 -6.31 6.15
N LEU A 177 -17.25 -5.93 5.31
CA LEU A 177 -16.15 -5.06 5.70
C LEU A 177 -15.89 -4.02 4.61
N ALA A 178 -16.13 -2.75 4.96
CA ALA A 178 -15.73 -1.64 4.10
C ALA A 178 -14.21 -1.67 3.94
N THR A 179 -13.76 -1.44 2.72
CA THR A 179 -12.37 -1.54 2.31
C THR A 179 -12.02 -0.31 1.49
N ALA A 180 -10.78 0.18 1.61
CA ALA A 180 -10.38 1.40 0.94
C ALA A 180 -8.94 1.37 0.44
N ALA A 181 -8.74 1.87 -0.78
CA ALA A 181 -7.45 2.32 -1.29
C ALA A 181 -7.41 3.84 -1.30
N TYR A 182 -6.64 4.44 -0.39
CA TYR A 182 -6.56 5.90 -0.25
C TYR A 182 -5.74 6.55 -1.36
N GLU A 183 -5.84 7.88 -1.46
CA GLU A 183 -5.13 8.68 -2.47
C GLU A 183 -3.63 8.36 -2.49
N PRO A 184 -2.95 8.25 -1.33
CA PRO A 184 -1.51 8.01 -1.31
C PRO A 184 -1.09 6.71 -1.99
N THR A 185 -1.99 5.75 -2.20
CA THR A 185 -1.68 4.47 -2.88
C THR A 185 -1.51 4.57 -4.40
N LYS A 186 -1.66 5.77 -5.00
CA LYS A 186 -1.36 6.09 -6.42
C LYS A 186 -1.93 5.04 -7.41
N GLY A 187 -1.10 4.43 -8.26
CA GLY A 187 -1.47 3.49 -9.31
C GLY A 187 -2.21 2.24 -8.80
N PHE A 188 -2.01 1.85 -7.54
CA PHE A 188 -2.76 0.75 -6.92
C PHE A 188 -4.27 0.96 -6.94
N ARG A 189 -4.73 2.22 -6.85
CA ARG A 189 -6.15 2.55 -7.01
C ARG A 189 -6.69 2.17 -8.39
N GLY A 190 -5.84 2.13 -9.42
CA GLY A 190 -6.20 1.66 -10.76
C GLY A 190 -6.64 0.20 -10.73
N VAL A 191 -5.88 -0.67 -10.04
CA VAL A 191 -6.25 -2.08 -9.82
C VAL A 191 -7.55 -2.17 -9.03
N VAL A 192 -7.65 -1.44 -7.91
CA VAL A 192 -8.84 -1.50 -7.05
C VAL A 192 -10.09 -1.02 -7.76
N ARG A 193 -10.01 -0.05 -8.69
CA ARG A 193 -11.15 0.38 -9.52
C ARG A 193 -11.63 -0.67 -10.51
N LYS A 194 -10.74 -1.57 -10.93
CA LYS A 194 -11.06 -2.63 -11.89
C LYS A 194 -11.81 -3.79 -11.25
N LEU A 195 -11.80 -3.91 -9.92
CA LEU A 195 -12.59 -4.93 -9.20
C LEU A 195 -14.09 -4.72 -9.43
N ALA A 196 -14.85 -5.80 -9.42
CA ALA A 196 -16.28 -5.82 -9.68
C ALA A 196 -17.01 -6.74 -8.70
N LEU A 197 -18.34 -6.58 -8.62
CA LEU A 197 -19.19 -7.46 -7.81
C LEU A 197 -18.95 -8.93 -8.16
N GLY A 198 -18.83 -9.77 -7.13
CA GLY A 198 -18.59 -11.21 -7.31
C GLY A 198 -17.12 -11.60 -7.44
N ASP A 199 -16.18 -10.65 -7.61
CA ASP A 199 -14.75 -10.97 -7.56
C ASP A 199 -14.37 -11.47 -6.18
N GLU A 200 -13.57 -12.54 -6.14
CA GLU A 200 -13.03 -13.08 -4.91
C GLU A 200 -11.60 -12.59 -4.71
N VAL A 201 -11.32 -12.06 -3.51
CA VAL A 201 -10.03 -11.45 -3.19
C VAL A 201 -9.52 -11.87 -1.82
N ILE A 202 -8.20 -11.80 -1.66
CA ILE A 202 -7.55 -11.67 -0.34
C ILE A 202 -7.16 -10.22 -0.18
N ALA A 203 -7.78 -9.51 0.77
CA ALA A 203 -7.48 -8.13 1.06
C ALA A 203 -6.55 -8.05 2.28
N CYS A 204 -5.43 -7.33 2.16
CA CYS A 204 -4.43 -7.18 3.22
C CYS A 204 -4.31 -5.72 3.67
N GLY A 205 -4.27 -5.49 4.98
CA GLY A 205 -3.95 -4.17 5.54
C GLY A 205 -4.48 -3.93 6.96
N SER A 206 -4.34 -2.70 7.44
CA SER A 206 -4.82 -2.31 8.78
C SER A 206 -6.29 -1.93 8.82
N VAL A 207 -6.94 -2.27 9.94
CA VAL A 207 -8.37 -1.98 10.18
C VAL A 207 -8.49 -0.74 11.06
N ARG A 208 -9.07 0.33 10.51
CA ARG A 208 -9.48 1.51 11.29
C ARG A 208 -10.82 1.24 11.98
N ASP A 209 -11.04 1.87 13.12
CA ASP A 209 -12.27 1.79 13.91
C ASP A 209 -13.42 2.64 13.33
N GLU A 210 -13.19 3.93 13.10
CA GLU A 210 -14.24 4.87 12.69
C GLU A 210 -13.90 5.65 11.41
N PRO A 211 -14.68 5.50 10.31
CA PRO A 211 -15.56 4.35 10.08
C PRO A 211 -14.73 3.07 9.97
N ARG A 212 -15.34 1.93 10.33
CA ARG A 212 -14.68 0.62 10.32
C ARG A 212 -14.27 0.31 8.89
N THR A 213 -12.97 0.25 8.62
CA THR A 213 -12.47 0.15 7.24
C THR A 213 -11.13 -0.56 7.19
N LEU A 214 -11.00 -1.52 6.28
CA LEU A 214 -9.72 -2.11 5.91
C LEU A 214 -8.97 -1.19 4.94
N ASN A 215 -7.82 -0.67 5.37
CA ASN A 215 -6.95 0.17 4.57
C ASN A 215 -6.00 -0.72 3.77
N LEU A 216 -6.23 -0.85 2.46
CA LEU A 216 -5.48 -1.78 1.62
C LEU A 216 -3.99 -1.42 1.52
N GLU A 217 -3.16 -2.43 1.72
CA GLU A 217 -1.72 -2.44 1.45
C GLU A 217 -1.40 -3.37 0.27
N LYS A 218 -2.13 -4.48 0.16
CA LYS A 218 -2.02 -5.48 -0.91
C LYS A 218 -3.38 -6.12 -1.17
N VAL A 219 -3.57 -6.65 -2.37
CA VAL A 219 -4.76 -7.46 -2.72
C VAL A 219 -4.36 -8.60 -3.64
N LYS A 220 -4.85 -9.81 -3.38
CA LYS A 220 -4.81 -10.93 -4.31
C LYS A 220 -6.16 -11.06 -4.98
N VAL A 221 -6.21 -11.06 -6.30
CA VAL A 221 -7.40 -11.44 -7.07
C VAL A 221 -7.38 -12.96 -7.23
N ILE A 222 -8.27 -13.67 -6.54
CA ILE A 222 -8.39 -15.13 -6.59
C ILE A 222 -9.16 -15.53 -7.83
N SER A 223 -10.36 -14.97 -8.00
CA SER A 223 -11.26 -15.26 -9.11
C SER A 223 -12.05 -14.02 -9.50
N LEU A 224 -12.46 -13.99 -10.77
CA LEU A 224 -13.32 -12.93 -11.30
C LEU A 224 -14.78 -13.41 -11.22
N GLY A 225 -15.69 -12.57 -10.74
CA GLY A 225 -17.13 -12.88 -10.72
C GLY A 225 -17.73 -13.02 -12.13
N SER A 226 -17.07 -12.40 -13.10
CA SER A 226 -17.29 -12.55 -14.53
C SER A 226 -15.95 -12.30 -15.23
N ASP A 227 -15.62 -13.10 -16.25
CA ASP A 227 -14.43 -12.88 -17.09
C ASP A 227 -14.65 -11.77 -18.15
N VAL A 228 -15.90 -11.30 -18.29
CA VAL A 228 -16.28 -10.23 -19.23
C VAL A 228 -16.78 -8.97 -18.53
N GLU A 229 -16.53 -7.81 -19.13
CA GLU A 229 -17.13 -6.52 -18.77
C GLU A 229 -17.88 -5.90 -19.95
N ARG A 230 -18.88 -5.06 -19.63
CA ARG A 230 -19.60 -4.28 -20.63
C ARG A 230 -18.76 -3.09 -21.05
N VAL A 231 -18.14 -3.19 -22.23
CA VAL A 231 -17.34 -2.12 -22.83
C VAL A 231 -18.24 -1.29 -23.73
N LYS A 232 -18.27 0.02 -23.51
CA LYS A 232 -19.00 0.94 -24.38
C LYS A 232 -18.26 1.09 -25.71
N VAL A 233 -18.93 0.75 -26.81
CA VAL A 233 -18.36 0.81 -28.17
C VAL A 233 -18.85 1.99 -28.99
N ALA A 234 -20.04 2.52 -28.70
CA ALA A 234 -20.54 3.72 -29.38
C ALA A 234 -21.52 4.53 -28.52
N ASN A 235 -21.55 5.85 -28.74
CA ASN A 235 -22.60 6.71 -28.18
C ASN A 235 -23.96 6.39 -28.85
N PRO A 236 -25.09 6.67 -28.16
CA PRO A 236 -26.42 6.51 -28.73
C PRO A 236 -26.59 7.33 -30.02
N ARG A 237 -27.53 6.88 -30.87
CA ARG A 237 -27.95 7.59 -32.08
C ARG A 237 -29.20 8.40 -31.76
N CYS A 238 -29.25 9.65 -32.21
CA CYS A 238 -30.43 10.49 -32.05
C CYS A 238 -31.63 9.88 -32.77
N PRO A 239 -32.79 9.68 -32.11
CA PRO A 239 -33.97 9.10 -32.75
C PRO A 239 -34.50 9.98 -33.89
N ASP A 240 -34.38 11.31 -33.78
CA ASP A 240 -34.94 12.24 -34.77
C ASP A 240 -34.08 12.40 -36.04
N CYS A 241 -32.74 12.40 -35.91
CA CYS A 241 -31.84 12.73 -37.03
C CYS A 241 -30.75 11.69 -37.32
N GLY A 242 -30.70 10.59 -36.56
CA GLY A 242 -29.74 9.49 -36.73
C GLY A 242 -28.26 9.84 -36.43
N LYS A 243 -27.94 11.08 -36.09
CA LYS A 243 -26.57 11.50 -35.74
C LYS A 243 -26.15 10.93 -34.39
N SER A 244 -24.87 10.61 -34.23
CA SER A 244 -24.31 10.19 -32.94
C SER A 244 -24.41 11.33 -31.92
N MET A 245 -24.93 11.03 -30.75
CA MET A 245 -25.07 11.99 -29.66
C MET A 245 -23.72 12.26 -28.97
N LYS A 246 -23.57 13.41 -28.33
CA LYS A 246 -22.36 13.78 -27.55
C LYS A 246 -22.62 13.56 -26.07
N SER A 247 -21.62 13.06 -25.34
CA SER A 247 -21.69 12.99 -23.87
C SER A 247 -21.80 14.40 -23.31
N ILE A 248 -22.65 14.56 -22.30
CA ILE A 248 -22.84 15.84 -21.59
C ILE A 248 -22.19 15.85 -20.19
N GLY A 249 -21.33 14.87 -19.90
CA GLY A 249 -20.62 14.73 -18.63
C GLY A 249 -20.73 13.30 -18.09
N THR A 250 -19.80 12.95 -17.19
CA THR A 250 -19.75 11.62 -16.55
C THR A 250 -21.06 11.31 -15.83
N GLY A 251 -21.76 10.24 -16.23
CA GLY A 251 -23.03 9.81 -15.63
C GLY A 251 -24.24 10.70 -15.96
N ALA A 252 -24.08 11.72 -16.81
CA ALA A 252 -25.16 12.61 -17.22
C ALA A 252 -25.81 12.20 -18.55
N GLY A 253 -25.31 11.14 -19.19
CA GLY A 253 -25.81 10.62 -20.47
C GLY A 253 -25.35 11.46 -21.67
N TYR A 254 -26.22 11.55 -22.67
CA TYR A 254 -25.91 12.10 -23.99
C TYR A 254 -26.95 13.13 -24.44
N ARG A 255 -26.53 14.04 -25.33
CA ARG A 255 -27.40 15.00 -26.01
C ARG A 255 -27.07 15.08 -27.49
N CYS A 256 -28.11 15.19 -28.32
CA CYS A 256 -27.97 15.53 -29.73
C CYS A 256 -27.76 17.04 -29.90
N ASN A 257 -26.68 17.46 -30.55
CA ASN A 257 -26.39 18.88 -30.79
C ASN A 257 -27.36 19.53 -31.79
N ALA A 258 -27.99 18.75 -32.68
CA ALA A 258 -28.90 19.27 -33.70
C ALA A 258 -30.35 19.34 -33.22
N CYS A 259 -30.82 18.29 -32.53
CA CYS A 259 -32.23 18.15 -32.14
C CYS A 259 -32.49 18.48 -30.66
N GLY A 260 -31.44 18.53 -29.82
CA GLY A 260 -31.57 18.77 -28.38
C GLY A 260 -32.09 17.57 -27.56
N THR A 261 -32.49 16.47 -28.21
CA THR A 261 -32.88 15.20 -27.56
C THR A 261 -31.77 14.68 -26.65
N LYS A 262 -32.16 13.94 -25.62
CA LYS A 262 -31.25 13.32 -24.65
C LYS A 262 -31.41 11.81 -24.66
N ALA A 263 -30.34 11.12 -24.31
CA ALA A 263 -30.33 9.68 -24.07
C ALA A 263 -29.55 9.39 -22.79
N SER A 264 -29.91 8.33 -22.08
CA SER A 264 -29.23 7.87 -20.87
C SER A 264 -27.95 7.08 -21.21
N GLU A 265 -27.18 6.71 -20.19
CA GLU A 265 -25.94 5.94 -20.36
C GLU A 265 -26.19 4.52 -20.91
N ASP A 266 -27.28 3.89 -20.50
CA ASP A 266 -27.69 2.55 -20.91
C ASP A 266 -28.16 2.45 -22.37
N GLU A 267 -28.51 3.58 -22.99
CA GLU A 267 -28.83 3.66 -24.43
C GLU A 267 -27.58 3.67 -25.33
N ALA A 268 -26.38 3.73 -24.75
CA ALA A 268 -25.15 3.56 -25.51
C ALA A 268 -25.01 2.11 -25.99
N ALA A 269 -24.26 1.91 -27.07
CA ALA A 269 -23.95 0.56 -27.52
C ALA A 269 -22.82 -0.02 -26.65
N PHE A 270 -23.05 -1.20 -26.10
CA PHE A 270 -22.07 -1.95 -25.32
C PHE A 270 -21.84 -3.33 -25.94
N GLU A 271 -20.61 -3.79 -25.86
CA GLU A 271 -20.22 -5.16 -26.18
C GLU A 271 -19.60 -5.80 -24.93
N GLU A 272 -19.62 -7.13 -24.87
CA GLU A 272 -18.86 -7.87 -23.86
C GLU A 272 -17.40 -7.95 -24.32
N GLY A 273 -16.51 -7.40 -23.51
CA GLY A 273 -15.06 -7.49 -23.70
C GLY A 273 -14.41 -8.23 -22.55
N PRO A 274 -13.19 -8.76 -22.73
CA PRO A 274 -12.43 -9.33 -21.63
C PRO A 274 -12.15 -8.24 -20.59
N ARG A 275 -12.19 -8.60 -19.31
CA ARG A 275 -11.82 -7.68 -18.25
C ARG A 275 -10.34 -7.34 -18.30
N ASP A 276 -10.03 -6.05 -18.18
CA ASP A 276 -8.65 -5.57 -17.98
C ASP A 276 -8.20 -5.76 -16.51
N LEU A 277 -8.27 -7.00 -16.00
CA LEU A 277 -7.80 -7.39 -14.66
C LEU A 277 -7.36 -8.85 -14.65
N GLU A 278 -6.11 -9.10 -14.31
CA GLU A 278 -5.57 -10.46 -14.19
C GLU A 278 -5.71 -10.98 -12.75
N ARG A 279 -5.71 -12.30 -12.59
CA ARG A 279 -5.65 -12.97 -11.29
C ARG A 279 -4.23 -12.88 -10.74
N GLY A 280 -4.09 -12.79 -9.42
CA GLY A 280 -2.79 -12.69 -8.76
C GLY A 280 -2.66 -11.52 -7.80
N TRP A 281 -1.44 -11.30 -7.32
CA TRP A 281 -1.13 -10.30 -6.31
C TRP A 281 -0.85 -8.93 -6.91
N TYR A 282 -1.39 -7.92 -6.26
CA TYR A 282 -1.15 -6.51 -6.50
C TYR A 282 -0.79 -5.82 -5.19
N GLU A 283 0.09 -4.83 -5.26
CA GLU A 283 0.54 -4.08 -4.10
C GLU A 283 0.58 -2.58 -4.35
N VAL A 284 0.64 -1.82 -3.26
CA VAL A 284 0.91 -0.39 -3.32
C VAL A 284 2.31 -0.11 -3.89
N PRO A 285 2.51 1.04 -4.58
CA PRO A 285 3.83 1.47 -5.00
C PRO A 285 4.74 1.73 -3.79
N SER A 286 6.05 1.78 -4.04
CA SER A 286 7.07 1.86 -2.99
C SER A 286 6.95 3.13 -2.14
N ASP A 287 6.57 4.26 -2.74
CA ASP A 287 6.29 5.52 -2.02
C ASP A 287 5.13 5.40 -1.01
N ALA A 288 4.21 4.47 -1.24
CA ALA A 288 3.05 4.24 -0.39
C ALA A 288 3.21 3.03 0.53
N ARG A 289 4.32 2.29 0.41
CA ARG A 289 4.55 1.06 1.18
C ARG A 289 4.84 1.39 2.63
N ARG A 290 4.12 0.71 3.52
CA ARG A 290 4.35 0.80 4.98
C ARG A 290 5.57 -0.04 5.35
N HIS A 291 6.27 0.35 6.42
CA HIS A 291 7.52 -0.29 6.86
C HIS A 291 7.46 -1.82 6.94
N LEU A 292 6.37 -2.39 7.49
CA LEU A 292 6.25 -3.83 7.70
C LEU A 292 5.76 -4.58 6.45
N ALA A 293 5.13 -3.89 5.49
CA ALA A 293 4.55 -4.53 4.32
C ALA A 293 5.66 -5.12 3.43
N ARG A 294 5.61 -6.44 3.21
CA ARG A 294 6.56 -7.15 2.36
C ARG A 294 6.26 -6.86 0.89
N PRO A 295 7.24 -6.33 0.11
CA PRO A 295 7.07 -6.10 -1.31
C PRO A 295 7.01 -7.41 -2.09
N LEU A 296 6.16 -7.48 -3.12
CA LEU A 296 5.95 -8.70 -3.92
C LEU A 296 7.22 -9.23 -4.58
N ARG A 297 8.21 -8.36 -4.88
CA ARG A 297 9.51 -8.79 -5.42
C ARG A 297 10.30 -9.72 -4.48
N LEU A 298 9.98 -9.70 -3.18
CA LEU A 298 10.56 -10.60 -2.17
C LEU A 298 9.70 -11.85 -1.95
N GLY A 299 8.68 -12.07 -2.78
CA GLY A 299 7.70 -13.12 -2.61
C GLY A 299 6.62 -12.79 -1.57
N VAL A 300 5.67 -13.70 -1.45
CA VAL A 300 4.54 -13.61 -0.52
C VAL A 300 4.67 -14.70 0.55
N ARG A 301 4.24 -14.42 1.78
CA ARG A 301 4.16 -15.43 2.83
C ARG A 301 3.17 -16.52 2.41
N GLU A 302 3.57 -17.80 2.49
CA GLU A 302 2.72 -18.94 2.12
C GLU A 302 1.37 -18.93 2.85
N GLU A 303 1.36 -18.51 4.12
CA GLU A 303 0.16 -18.38 4.94
C GLU A 303 -0.90 -17.42 4.32
N LEU A 304 -0.46 -16.44 3.52
CA LEU A 304 -1.35 -15.48 2.86
C LEU A 304 -1.97 -16.04 1.57
N GLU A 305 -1.55 -17.22 1.09
CA GLU A 305 -2.04 -17.79 -0.17
C GLU A 305 -3.44 -18.42 -0.06
N MET A 306 -3.93 -18.68 1.16
CA MET A 306 -5.27 -19.16 1.58
C MET A 306 -6.13 -19.88 0.54
#